data_AF-A0A8J3C7X0-F1
#
_entry.id   AF-A0A8J3C7X0-F1
#
_cell.length_a   1.000
_cell.length_b   1.000
_cell.length_c   1.000
_cell.angle_alpha   90.00
_cell.angle_beta   90.00
_cell.angle_gamma   90.00
#
_symmetry.space_group_name_H-M   'P 1'
#
loop_
_entity.id
_entity.type
_entity.pdbx_description
1 polymer ?
#
loop_
_entity_poly.entity_id
_entity_poly.type
_entity_poly.pdbx_seq_one_letter_code
_entity_poly.pdbx_strand_id
1 'polypeptide(L)'
;MSLDLTYSTATALAFLGTLAALGAGHLPGDIAVQSNADATGKAMPGNDRLAAGAHPWTGWGHCARHTLTYLACQAVAVFLVLLVVPVPLPGAIAALAFSGATHAVIDRRWLVARLLAAKGCTSWKDMTFWADQSLHWAAMFLAALIAARTHTFHKAGLVAGFGVLLIAYALFAEHRHARGVAAGPAPTDRL
;
A
#
# COMPACT_ATOMS: atom_id res chain seq x y z
N MET A 1 -24.84 24.89 -9.66
CA MET A 1 -23.77 24.69 -8.66
C MET A 1 -22.45 24.92 -9.37
N SER A 2 -21.94 26.16 -9.34
CA SER A 2 -20.60 26.48 -9.84
C SER A 2 -19.60 26.06 -8.77
N LEU A 3 -18.81 25.02 -9.04
CA LEU A 3 -17.65 24.70 -8.21
C LEU A 3 -16.61 25.78 -8.47
N ASP A 4 -16.45 26.69 -7.52
CA ASP A 4 -15.38 27.70 -7.55
C ASP A 4 -14.05 27.00 -7.22
N LEU A 5 -13.40 26.44 -8.24
CA LEU A 5 -12.20 25.60 -8.12
C LEU A 5 -10.92 26.44 -8.12
N THR A 6 -10.90 27.58 -7.42
CA THR A 6 -9.65 28.33 -7.22
C THR A 6 -8.81 27.66 -6.13
N TYR A 7 -8.07 26.62 -6.51
CA TYR A 7 -6.96 26.12 -5.70
C TYR A 7 -5.73 27.02 -5.89
N SER A 8 -5.00 27.28 -4.81
CA SER A 8 -3.75 28.03 -4.94
C SER A 8 -2.72 27.24 -5.74
N THR A 9 -1.89 27.93 -6.51
CA THR A 9 -0.74 27.34 -7.23
C THR A 9 0.12 26.49 -6.30
N ALA A 10 0.31 26.92 -5.04
CA ALA A 10 1.04 26.16 -4.02
C ALA A 10 0.38 24.81 -3.71
N THR A 11 -0.95 24.73 -3.64
CA THR A 11 -1.67 23.46 -3.41
C THR A 11 -1.48 22.50 -4.58
N ALA A 12 -1.60 23.01 -5.81
CA ALA A 12 -1.39 22.21 -7.02
C ALA A 12 0.05 21.70 -7.13
N LEU A 13 1.03 22.56 -6.86
CA LEU A 13 2.44 22.19 -6.83
C LEU A 13 2.73 21.16 -5.73
N ALA A 14 2.16 21.32 -4.54
CA ALA A 14 2.34 20.36 -3.45
C ALA A 14 1.78 18.98 -3.81
N PHE A 15 0.61 18.93 -4.45
CA PHE A 15 0.01 17.70 -4.96
C PHE A 15 0.90 17.05 -6.04
N LEU A 16 1.22 17.77 -7.12
CA LEU A 16 1.97 17.23 -8.25
C LEU A 16 3.40 16.82 -7.86
N GLY A 17 4.08 17.65 -7.07
CA GLY A 17 5.41 17.37 -6.57
C GLY A 17 5.43 16.14 -5.67
N THR A 18 4.48 16.02 -4.74
CA THR A 18 4.38 14.84 -3.88
C THR A 18 4.09 13.58 -4.69
N LEU A 19 3.14 13.63 -5.64
CA LEU A 19 2.82 12.48 -6.50
C LEU A 19 4.04 12.02 -7.31
N ALA A 20 4.75 12.96 -7.93
CA ALA A 20 5.96 12.67 -8.68
C ALA A 20 7.04 12.06 -7.78
N ALA A 21 7.26 12.60 -6.58
CA ALA A 21 8.22 12.07 -5.62
C ALA A 21 7.87 10.65 -5.15
N LEU A 22 6.62 10.43 -4.74
CA LEU A 22 6.15 9.12 -4.28
C LEU A 22 6.30 8.07 -5.38
N GLY A 23 5.91 8.41 -6.62
CA GLY A 23 6.06 7.54 -7.79
C GLY A 23 7.52 7.25 -8.13
N ALA A 24 8.39 8.27 -8.10
CA ALA A 24 9.82 8.12 -8.36
C ALA A 24 10.55 7.28 -7.29
N GLY A 25 10.12 7.36 -6.02
CA GLY A 25 10.63 6.51 -4.96
C GLY A 25 10.02 5.10 -4.94
N HIS A 26 8.79 4.94 -5.44
CA HIS A 26 8.06 3.67 -5.43
C HIS A 26 8.72 2.60 -6.28
N LEU A 27 8.96 2.85 -7.57
CA LEU A 27 9.49 1.81 -8.47
C LEU A 27 10.87 1.28 -8.03
N PRO A 28 11.85 2.13 -7.63
CA PRO A 28 13.10 1.64 -7.08
C PRO A 28 12.90 0.83 -5.80
N GLY A 29 12.04 1.28 -4.89
CA GLY A 29 11.74 0.57 -3.63
C GLY A 29 11.11 -0.80 -3.87
N ASP A 30 10.18 -0.89 -4.82
CA ASP A 30 9.42 -2.10 -5.13
C ASP A 30 10.16 -3.11 -6.00
N ILE A 31 11.07 -2.65 -6.86
CA ILE A 31 11.65 -3.51 -7.90
C ILE A 31 13.17 -3.62 -7.75
N ALA A 32 13.87 -2.49 -7.61
CA ALA A 32 15.33 -2.48 -7.65
C ALA A 32 15.98 -2.81 -6.30
N VAL A 33 15.41 -2.29 -5.20
CA VAL A 33 15.93 -2.44 -3.84
C VAL A 33 15.32 -3.64 -3.13
N GLN A 34 14.09 -4.00 -3.48
CA GLN A 34 13.40 -5.15 -2.89
C GLN A 34 14.20 -6.44 -3.09
N SER A 35 14.39 -7.20 -2.00
CA SER A 35 14.96 -8.55 -2.09
C SER A 35 13.96 -9.56 -2.66
N ASN A 36 14.44 -10.57 -3.39
CA ASN A 36 13.58 -11.66 -3.87
C ASN A 36 12.87 -12.40 -2.71
N ALA A 37 13.54 -12.54 -1.55
CA ALA A 37 12.96 -13.16 -0.37
C ALA A 37 11.75 -12.37 0.15
N ASP A 38 11.82 -11.03 0.18
CA ASP A 38 10.69 -10.21 0.61
C ASP A 38 9.60 -10.14 -0.46
N ALA A 39 9.96 -10.07 -1.74
CA ALA A 39 9.00 -10.09 -2.85
C ALA A 39 8.11 -11.33 -2.86
N THR A 40 8.68 -12.49 -2.52
CA THR A 40 7.99 -13.79 -2.48
C THR A 40 7.35 -14.06 -1.12
N GLY A 41 7.91 -13.53 -0.03
CA GLY A 41 7.48 -13.80 1.35
C GLY A 41 6.45 -12.81 1.92
N LYS A 42 6.20 -11.65 1.29
CA LYS A 42 5.35 -10.59 1.84
C LYS A 42 3.84 -10.81 1.71
N ALA A 43 3.38 -11.76 0.91
CA ALA A 43 1.94 -12.02 0.75
C ALA A 43 1.35 -12.78 1.96
N MET A 44 0.03 -12.68 2.14
CA MET A 44 -0.70 -13.61 3.00
C MET A 44 -0.55 -15.04 2.46
N PRO A 45 -0.44 -16.07 3.32
CA PRO A 45 -0.40 -17.46 2.86
C PRO A 45 -1.64 -17.81 2.05
N GLY A 46 -1.45 -18.59 0.97
CA GLY A 46 -2.56 -19.14 0.18
C GLY A 46 -3.41 -20.14 0.98
N ASN A 47 -4.62 -20.42 0.50
CA ASN A 47 -5.59 -21.27 1.19
C ASN A 47 -5.03 -22.66 1.54
N ASP A 48 -4.24 -23.29 0.67
CA ASP A 48 -3.66 -24.61 0.94
C ASP A 48 -2.72 -24.58 2.15
N ARG A 49 -1.91 -23.52 2.27
CA ARG A 49 -1.01 -23.34 3.42
C ARG A 49 -1.81 -23.04 4.69
N LEU A 50 -2.87 -22.26 4.61
CA LEU A 50 -3.75 -21.97 5.75
C LEU A 50 -4.49 -23.23 6.22
N ALA A 51 -4.97 -24.06 5.29
CA ALA A 51 -5.59 -25.35 5.58
C ALA A 51 -4.58 -26.33 6.22
N ALA A 52 -3.31 -26.27 5.82
CA ALA A 52 -2.20 -26.99 6.46
C ALA A 52 -1.74 -26.38 7.81
N GLY A 53 -2.45 -25.38 8.34
CA GLY A 53 -2.18 -24.80 9.66
C GLY A 53 -1.19 -23.63 9.68
N ALA A 54 -0.81 -23.07 8.53
CA ALA A 54 0.03 -21.87 8.50
C ALA A 54 -0.69 -20.70 9.19
N HIS A 55 0.05 -19.95 10.01
CA HIS A 55 -0.50 -18.77 10.69
C HIS A 55 -0.86 -17.68 9.66
N PRO A 56 -2.04 -17.01 9.75
CA PRO A 56 -2.48 -16.01 8.76
C PRO A 56 -1.50 -14.86 8.58
N TRP A 57 -0.82 -14.47 9.66
CA TRP A 57 0.14 -13.37 9.65
C TRP A 57 1.55 -13.78 9.21
N THR A 58 1.73 -15.01 8.73
CA THR A 58 2.98 -15.40 8.09
C THR A 58 3.25 -14.43 6.92
N GLY A 59 4.48 -13.93 6.84
CA GLY A 59 4.89 -12.95 5.83
C GLY A 59 4.84 -11.49 6.25
N TRP A 60 4.25 -11.12 7.39
CA TRP A 60 4.28 -9.72 7.83
C TRP A 60 5.69 -9.20 8.11
N GLY A 61 6.61 -10.06 8.57
CA GLY A 61 8.03 -9.69 8.71
C GLY A 61 8.68 -9.30 7.37
N HIS A 62 8.42 -10.08 6.31
CA HIS A 62 8.86 -9.75 4.95
C HIS A 62 8.21 -8.45 4.45
N CYS A 63 6.90 -8.30 4.66
CA CYS A 63 6.16 -7.10 4.28
C CYS A 63 6.68 -5.84 5.01
N ALA A 64 6.97 -5.94 6.31
CA ALA A 64 7.50 -4.84 7.09
C ALA A 64 8.89 -4.41 6.61
N ARG A 65 9.82 -5.36 6.40
CA ARG A 65 11.15 -5.05 5.85
C ARG A 65 11.05 -4.39 4.48
N HIS A 66 10.22 -4.94 3.61
CA HIS A 66 9.95 -4.37 2.30
C HIS A 66 9.40 -2.94 2.38
N THR A 67 8.37 -2.73 3.20
CA THR A 67 7.74 -1.43 3.38
C THR A 67 8.73 -0.40 3.93
N LEU A 68 9.65 -0.81 4.81
CA LEU A 68 10.70 0.07 5.32
C LEU A 68 11.69 0.49 4.21
N THR A 69 12.15 -0.45 3.38
CA THR A 69 13.04 -0.11 2.24
C THR A 69 12.32 0.76 1.20
N TYR A 70 11.06 0.46 0.93
CA TYR A 70 10.18 1.26 0.08
C TYR A 70 10.02 2.70 0.61
N LEU A 71 9.70 2.85 1.90
CA LEU A 71 9.53 4.16 2.53
C LEU A 71 10.83 4.94 2.55
N ALA A 72 11.99 4.28 2.71
CA ALA A 72 13.28 4.95 2.61
C ALA A 72 13.49 5.55 1.20
N CYS A 73 13.19 4.79 0.14
CA CYS A 73 13.25 5.30 -1.24
C CYS A 73 12.30 6.48 -1.47
N GLN A 74 11.05 6.38 -1.00
CA GLN A 74 10.09 7.49 -1.08
C GLN A 74 10.51 8.70 -0.26
N ALA A 75 11.02 8.51 0.95
CA ALA A 75 11.45 9.61 1.81
C ALA A 75 12.59 10.40 1.18
N VAL A 76 13.56 9.73 0.54
CA VAL A 76 14.63 10.39 -0.22
C VAL A 76 14.05 11.20 -1.38
N ALA A 77 13.16 10.61 -2.20
CA ALA A 77 12.55 11.31 -3.33
C ALA A 77 11.71 12.53 -2.88
N VAL A 78 10.92 12.37 -1.81
CA VAL A 78 10.12 13.45 -1.22
C VAL A 78 11.04 14.54 -0.69
N PHE A 79 12.10 14.20 0.04
CA PHE A 79 13.08 15.16 0.54
C PHE A 79 13.68 16.01 -0.58
N LEU A 80 14.07 15.39 -1.71
CA LEU A 80 14.59 16.13 -2.87
C LEU A 80 13.55 17.10 -3.46
N VAL A 81 12.28 16.70 -3.52
CA VAL A 81 11.19 17.58 -3.98
C VAL A 81 10.94 18.73 -2.99
N LEU A 82 11.07 18.52 -1.68
CA LEU A 82 10.94 19.59 -0.67
C LEU A 82 11.94 20.73 -0.88
N LEU A 83 13.07 20.48 -1.55
CA LEU A 83 14.07 21.52 -1.83
C LEU A 83 13.61 22.54 -2.87
N VAL A 84 12.63 22.20 -3.70
CA VAL A 84 12.21 23.03 -4.85
C VAL A 84 10.70 23.23 -4.99
N VAL A 85 9.88 22.47 -4.25
CA VAL A 85 8.42 22.56 -4.25
C VAL A 85 7.93 22.89 -2.83
N PRO A 86 7.00 23.86 -2.67
CA PRO A 86 6.49 24.25 -1.36
C PRO A 86 5.47 23.24 -0.80
N VAL A 87 5.92 22.02 -0.52
CA VAL A 87 5.13 21.01 0.20
C VAL A 87 5.27 21.26 1.70
N PRO A 88 4.17 21.38 2.46
CA PRO A 88 4.25 21.47 3.91
C PRO A 88 4.89 20.22 4.50
N LEU A 89 5.85 20.38 5.42
CA LEU A 89 6.51 19.24 6.09
C LEU A 89 5.51 18.27 6.76
N PRO A 90 4.46 18.73 7.48
CA PRO A 90 3.44 17.82 7.99
C PRO A 90 2.72 17.04 6.88
N GLY A 91 2.53 17.64 5.71
CA GLY A 91 1.93 17.00 4.55
C GLY A 91 2.81 15.92 3.96
N ALA A 92 4.11 16.15 3.85
CA ALA A 92 5.08 15.13 3.43
C ALA A 92 5.08 13.92 4.37
N ILE A 93 5.08 14.15 5.69
CA ILE A 93 5.00 13.08 6.70
C ILE A 93 3.67 12.31 6.56
N ALA A 94 2.56 13.02 6.41
CA ALA A 94 1.25 12.40 6.24
C ALA A 94 1.18 11.53 4.97
N ALA A 95 1.74 12.00 3.86
CA ALA A 95 1.83 11.23 2.61
C ALA A 95 2.65 9.95 2.80
N LEU A 96 3.85 10.04 3.40
CA LEU A 96 4.69 8.86 3.65
C LEU A 96 4.00 7.87 4.58
N ALA A 97 3.36 8.34 5.66
CA ALA A 97 2.62 7.49 6.59
C ALA A 97 1.45 6.77 5.90
N PHE A 98 0.66 7.51 5.10
CA PHE A 98 -0.46 6.93 4.35
C PHE A 98 0.04 5.94 3.30
N SER A 99 1.02 6.33 2.49
CA SER A 99 1.61 5.51 1.43
C SER A 99 2.19 4.22 2.02
N GLY A 100 2.96 4.29 3.10
CA GLY A 100 3.51 3.10 3.76
C GLY A 100 2.44 2.15 4.29
N ALA A 101 1.39 2.68 4.94
CA ALA A 101 0.32 1.86 5.48
C ALA A 101 -0.51 1.18 4.38
N THR A 102 -0.88 1.90 3.32
CA THR A 102 -1.59 1.31 2.19
C THR A 102 -0.72 0.32 1.43
N HIS A 103 0.56 0.62 1.23
CA HIS A 103 1.53 -0.28 0.59
C HIS A 103 1.60 -1.61 1.33
N ALA A 104 1.80 -1.56 2.66
CA ALA A 104 1.87 -2.75 3.49
C ALA A 104 0.60 -3.62 3.42
N VAL A 105 -0.59 -2.99 3.30
CA VAL A 105 -1.87 -3.71 3.18
C VAL A 105 -2.08 -4.28 1.78
N ILE A 106 -1.78 -3.52 0.72
CA ILE A 106 -1.91 -3.98 -0.67
C ILE A 106 -0.95 -5.16 -0.91
N ASP A 107 0.28 -5.08 -0.40
CA ASP A 107 1.31 -6.11 -0.54
C ASP A 107 0.99 -7.44 0.16
N ARG A 108 -0.06 -7.46 0.99
CA ARG A 108 -0.63 -8.72 1.48
C ARG A 108 -1.33 -9.52 0.37
N ARG A 109 -1.58 -8.90 -0.79
CA ARG A 109 -2.09 -9.45 -2.06
C ARG A 109 -3.47 -10.10 -2.03
N TRP A 110 -4.12 -10.21 -0.87
CA TRP A 110 -5.50 -10.71 -0.80
C TRP A 110 -6.50 -9.77 -1.48
N LEU A 111 -6.26 -8.45 -1.44
CA LEU A 111 -7.07 -7.45 -2.18
C LEU A 111 -6.94 -7.66 -3.69
N VAL A 112 -5.70 -7.77 -4.17
CA VAL A 112 -5.38 -8.03 -5.59
C VAL A 112 -6.04 -9.32 -6.04
N ALA A 113 -5.88 -10.42 -5.29
CA ALA A 113 -6.48 -11.70 -5.61
C ALA A 113 -8.02 -11.63 -5.71
N ARG A 114 -8.69 -10.92 -4.79
CA ARG A 114 -10.15 -10.73 -4.84
C ARG A 114 -10.59 -9.93 -6.07
N LEU A 115 -9.87 -8.85 -6.41
CA LEU A 115 -10.18 -8.04 -7.59
C LEU A 115 -10.04 -8.85 -8.89
N LEU A 116 -8.98 -9.65 -8.99
CA LEU A 116 -8.75 -10.49 -10.17
C LEU A 116 -9.78 -11.61 -10.29
N ALA A 117 -10.13 -12.26 -9.18
CA ALA A 117 -11.18 -13.27 -9.15
C ALA A 117 -12.54 -12.67 -9.57
N ALA A 118 -12.89 -11.50 -9.05
CA ALA A 118 -14.14 -10.81 -9.41
C ALA A 118 -14.21 -10.41 -10.89
N LYS A 119 -13.06 -10.16 -11.53
CA LYS A 119 -12.96 -9.82 -12.96
C LYS A 119 -12.80 -11.04 -13.87
N GLY A 120 -12.59 -12.24 -13.32
CA GLY A 120 -12.26 -13.45 -14.10
C GLY A 120 -10.93 -13.35 -14.86
N CYS A 121 -10.02 -12.47 -14.44
CA CYS A 121 -8.75 -12.23 -15.15
C CYS A 121 -7.70 -13.27 -14.74
N THR A 122 -7.78 -14.48 -15.30
CA THR A 122 -6.90 -15.61 -14.93
C THR A 122 -5.85 -15.99 -15.97
N SER A 123 -5.95 -15.51 -17.21
CA SER A 123 -5.08 -15.93 -18.32
C SER A 123 -3.87 -15.03 -18.59
N TRP A 124 -3.86 -13.79 -18.08
CA TRP A 124 -2.74 -12.88 -18.28
C TRP A 124 -1.67 -13.06 -17.20
N LYS A 125 -0.52 -13.64 -17.62
CA LYS A 125 0.62 -14.04 -16.79
C LYS A 125 1.07 -13.00 -15.76
N ASP A 126 1.08 -11.72 -16.12
CA ASP A 126 1.62 -10.64 -15.27
C ASP A 126 0.53 -9.77 -14.63
N MET A 127 -0.74 -10.17 -14.77
CA MET A 127 -1.88 -9.36 -14.30
C MET A 127 -1.82 -9.09 -12.80
N THR A 128 -1.36 -10.05 -11.99
CA THR A 128 -1.18 -9.85 -10.55
C THR A 128 -0.22 -8.70 -10.25
N PHE A 129 0.89 -8.62 -10.98
CA PHE A 129 1.84 -7.52 -10.84
C PHE A 129 1.19 -6.19 -11.24
N TRP A 130 0.56 -6.11 -12.42
CA TRP A 130 -0.03 -4.84 -12.88
C TRP A 130 -1.21 -4.38 -12.02
N ALA A 131 -2.04 -5.30 -11.52
CA ALA A 131 -3.13 -4.96 -10.61
C ALA A 131 -2.60 -4.44 -9.27
N ASP A 132 -1.58 -5.09 -8.70
CA ASP A 132 -0.88 -4.64 -7.50
C ASP A 132 -0.31 -3.23 -7.67
N GLN A 133 0.49 -3.00 -8.73
CA GLN A 133 1.08 -1.71 -9.04
C GLN A 133 0.02 -0.62 -9.29
N SER A 134 -1.13 -0.98 -9.88
CA SER A 134 -2.23 -0.03 -10.11
C SER A 134 -2.86 0.46 -8.80
N LEU A 135 -2.99 -0.43 -7.81
CA LEU A 135 -3.52 -0.07 -6.49
C LEU A 135 -2.54 0.82 -5.73
N HIS A 136 -1.24 0.54 -5.83
CA HIS A 136 -0.22 1.38 -5.21
C HIS A 136 -0.19 2.77 -5.83
N TRP A 137 -0.30 2.91 -7.16
CA TRP A 137 -0.43 4.22 -7.81
C TRP A 137 -1.69 4.98 -7.39
N ALA A 138 -2.84 4.30 -7.28
CA ALA A 138 -4.06 4.91 -6.76
C ALA A 138 -3.88 5.39 -5.31
N ALA A 139 -3.20 4.60 -4.46
CA ALA A 139 -2.92 4.98 -3.09
C ALA A 139 -1.94 6.16 -2.99
N MET A 140 -0.90 6.22 -3.83
CA MET A 140 0.03 7.35 -3.90
C MET A 140 -0.66 8.62 -4.39
N PHE A 141 -1.62 8.52 -5.31
CA PHE A 141 -2.45 9.65 -5.73
C PHE A 141 -3.24 10.21 -4.53
N LEU A 142 -3.86 9.35 -3.72
CA LEU A 142 -4.55 9.77 -2.48
C LEU A 142 -3.57 10.35 -1.45
N ALA A 143 -2.39 9.76 -1.29
CA ALA A 143 -1.34 10.27 -0.41
C ALA A 143 -0.92 11.69 -0.80
N ALA A 144 -0.76 11.96 -2.10
CA ALA A 144 -0.43 13.29 -2.60
C ALA A 144 -1.55 14.32 -2.34
N LEU A 145 -2.83 13.92 -2.47
CA LEU A 145 -3.96 14.77 -2.08
C LEU A 145 -3.94 15.10 -0.59
N ILE A 146 -3.64 14.10 0.25
CA ILE A 146 -3.50 14.28 1.70
C ILE A 146 -2.37 15.26 2.01
N ALA A 147 -1.21 15.12 1.38
CA ALA A 147 -0.08 16.05 1.56
C ALA A 147 -0.48 17.49 1.23
N ALA A 148 -1.13 17.70 0.08
CA ALA A 148 -1.56 19.02 -0.38
C ALA A 148 -2.57 19.72 0.55
N ARG A 149 -3.21 18.97 1.47
CA ARG A 149 -4.23 19.49 2.41
C ARG A 149 -3.79 19.48 3.88
N THR A 150 -2.61 18.94 4.16
CA THR A 150 -2.11 18.73 5.52
C THR A 150 -1.02 19.73 5.86
N HIS A 151 -1.42 20.79 6.56
CA HIS A 151 -0.51 21.89 6.95
C HIS A 151 -0.09 21.85 8.43
N THR A 152 -0.62 20.93 9.23
CA THR A 152 -0.35 20.84 10.67
C THR A 152 0.03 19.43 11.09
N PHE A 153 0.87 19.32 12.11
CA PHE A 153 1.29 18.02 12.66
C PHE A 153 0.15 17.23 13.29
N HIS A 154 -0.87 17.91 13.84
CA HIS A 154 -2.06 17.23 14.35
C HIS A 154 -2.78 16.45 13.24
N LYS A 155 -3.01 17.08 12.07
CA LYS A 155 -3.61 16.40 10.92
C LYS A 155 -2.73 15.27 10.40
N ALA A 156 -1.42 15.45 10.37
CA ALA A 156 -0.48 14.38 10.03
C ALA A 156 -0.58 13.19 11.00
N GLY A 157 -0.71 13.47 12.30
CA GLY A 157 -0.95 12.46 13.34
C GLY A 157 -2.26 11.69 13.14
N LEU A 158 -3.34 12.36 12.73
CA LEU A 158 -4.61 11.69 12.39
C LEU A 158 -4.45 10.73 11.21
N VAL A 159 -3.70 11.13 10.17
CA VAL A 159 -3.42 10.28 9.01
C VAL A 159 -2.57 9.07 9.41
N ALA A 160 -1.54 9.26 10.24
CA ALA A 160 -0.75 8.16 10.77
C ALA A 160 -1.61 7.19 11.61
N GLY A 161 -2.49 7.72 12.47
CA GLY A 161 -3.45 6.93 13.23
C GLY A 161 -4.40 6.12 12.34
N PHE A 162 -4.88 6.71 11.23
CA PHE A 162 -5.64 5.97 10.22
C PHE A 162 -4.82 4.83 9.60
N GLY A 163 -3.54 5.06 9.29
CA GLY A 163 -2.64 4.02 8.81
C GLY A 163 -2.51 2.83 9.76
N VAL A 164 -2.40 3.10 11.07
CA VAL A 164 -2.39 2.05 12.10
C VAL A 164 -3.70 1.26 12.10
N LEU A 165 -4.85 1.95 12.02
CA LEU A 165 -6.16 1.30 11.95
C LEU A 165 -6.31 0.45 10.68
N LEU A 166 -5.76 0.90 9.55
CA LEU A 166 -5.76 0.16 8.30
C LEU A 166 -4.98 -1.16 8.40
N ILE A 167 -3.79 -1.12 9.02
CA ILE A 167 -2.97 -2.31 9.28
C ILE A 167 -3.69 -3.25 10.26
N ALA A 168 -4.27 -2.72 11.34
CA ALA A 168 -5.04 -3.50 12.30
C ALA A 168 -6.25 -4.19 11.64
N TYR A 169 -6.95 -3.49 10.75
CA TYR A 169 -8.03 -4.07 9.96
C TYR A 169 -7.53 -5.17 9.03
N ALA A 170 -6.39 -5.00 8.36
CA ALA A 170 -5.80 -6.03 7.53
C ALA A 170 -5.49 -7.30 8.34
N LEU A 171 -4.85 -7.16 9.51
CA LEU A 171 -4.58 -8.28 10.42
C LEU A 171 -5.87 -9.02 10.82
N PHE A 172 -6.92 -8.26 11.15
CA PHE A 172 -8.24 -8.81 11.48
C PHE A 172 -8.88 -9.54 10.30
N ALA A 173 -8.82 -8.95 9.10
CA ALA A 173 -9.38 -9.52 7.88
C ALA A 173 -8.68 -10.83 7.49
N GLU A 174 -7.34 -10.87 7.56
CA GLU A 174 -6.55 -12.08 7.32
C GLU A 174 -6.88 -13.18 8.32
N HIS A 175 -7.01 -12.84 9.61
CA HIS A 175 -7.40 -13.80 10.64
C HIS A 175 -8.82 -14.35 10.43
N ARG A 176 -9.78 -13.48 10.06
CA ARG A 176 -11.14 -13.90 9.71
C ARG A 176 -11.14 -14.83 8.49
N HIS A 177 -10.36 -14.52 7.45
CA HIS A 177 -10.24 -15.35 6.25
C HIS A 177 -9.67 -16.74 6.58
N ALA A 178 -8.59 -16.81 7.36
CA ALA A 178 -8.00 -18.08 7.76
C ALA A 178 -8.95 -18.96 8.59
N ARG A 179 -9.74 -18.37 9.49
CA ARG A 179 -10.80 -19.11 10.20
C ARG A 179 -11.87 -19.66 9.25
N GLY A 180 -12.22 -18.91 8.21
CA GLY A 180 -13.14 -19.38 7.16
C GLY A 180 -12.58 -20.57 6.38
N VAL A 181 -11.28 -20.56 6.08
CA VAL A 181 -10.61 -21.69 5.41
C VAL A 181 -10.59 -22.93 6.32
N ALA A 182 -10.27 -22.77 7.60
CA ALA A 182 -10.20 -23.90 8.55
C ALA A 182 -11.58 -24.51 8.86
N ALA A 183 -12.66 -23.73 8.78
CA ALA A 183 -14.03 -24.20 9.00
C ALA A 183 -14.69 -24.79 7.73
N GLY A 184 -14.07 -24.63 6.56
CA GLY A 184 -14.55 -25.23 5.32
C GLY A 184 -14.48 -26.75 5.35
N PRO A 185 -15.26 -27.46 4.50
CA PRO A 185 -15.11 -28.90 4.37
C PRO A 185 -13.65 -29.22 4.05
N ALA A 186 -13.10 -30.25 4.70
CA ALA A 186 -11.81 -30.81 4.30
C ALA A 186 -11.82 -31.03 2.78
N PRO A 187 -10.73 -30.73 2.06
CA PRO A 187 -10.65 -31.02 0.63
C PRO A 187 -11.03 -32.50 0.48
N THR A 188 -12.21 -32.74 -0.09
CA THR A 188 -12.62 -34.10 -0.38
C THR A 188 -11.66 -34.58 -1.44
N ASP A 189 -10.92 -35.63 -1.11
CA ASP A 189 -10.04 -36.35 -2.03
C ASP A 189 -10.86 -36.75 -3.27
N ARG A 190 -10.91 -35.86 -4.26
CA ARG A 190 -11.27 -36.23 -5.63
C ARG A 190 -9.99 -36.75 -6.25
N LEU A 191 -9.81 -38.06 -6.09
CA LEU A 191 -9.13 -38.91 -7.06
C LEU A 191 -9.78 -38.78 -8.44
#